data_AF-A0A0N4W9D0-F1
#
_entry.id   AF-A0A0N4W9D0-F1
#
_cell.length_a   1.000
_cell.length_b   1.000
_cell.length_c   1.000
_cell.angle_alpha   90.00
_cell.angle_beta   90.00
_cell.angle_gamma   90.00
#
_symmetry.space_group_name_H-M   'P 1'
#
loop_
_entity.id
_entity.type
_entity.pdbx_description
1 polymer ?
#
loop_
_entity_poly.entity_id
_entity_poly.type
_entity_poly.pdbx_seq_one_letter_code
_entity_poly.pdbx_strand_id
1 'polypeptide(L)' 'LCIREGHSVTRTTAEKRFFKCSSCHKRIIVFSMMPTKPCKQCSANEWVRVAMRDERKVQLENEKLLLRGEERKFVNS' A
#
# COMPACT_ATOMS: atom_id res chain seq x y z
N LEU A 1 21.32 -3.30 -1.16
CA LEU A 1 22.70 -2.87 -0.84
C LEU A 1 23.11 -3.43 0.52
N CYS A 2 22.58 -2.90 1.64
CA CYS A 2 23.03 -3.28 2.99
C CYS A 2 23.08 -4.78 3.32
N ILE A 3 22.07 -5.56 2.90
CA ILE A 3 22.05 -7.03 3.13
C ILE A 3 23.12 -7.73 2.28
N ARG A 4 23.31 -7.28 1.03
CA ARG A 4 24.29 -7.87 0.10
C ARG A 4 25.73 -7.57 0.54
N GLU A 5 25.94 -6.44 1.20
CA GLU A 5 27.24 -6.01 1.75
C GLU A 5 27.53 -6.58 3.14
N GLY A 6 26.63 -7.38 3.73
CA GLY A 6 26.86 -8.04 5.01
C GLY A 6 26.76 -7.12 6.24
N HIS A 7 26.10 -5.97 6.14
CA HIS A 7 25.90 -5.09 7.30
C HIS A 7 25.00 -5.73 8.36
N SER A 8 25.35 -5.58 9.63
CA SER A 8 24.53 -6.04 10.76
C SER A 8 23.24 -5.23 10.86
N VAL A 9 22.09 -5.92 10.91
CA VAL A 9 20.77 -5.28 11.04
C VAL A 9 20.15 -5.63 12.38
N THR A 10 19.93 -4.63 13.22
CA THR A 10 19.13 -4.75 14.44
C THR A 10 17.64 -4.61 14.14
N ARG A 11 16.83 -5.45 14.79
CA ARG A 11 15.38 -5.45 14.63
C ARG A 11 14.75 -4.87 15.89
N THR A 12 13.96 -3.82 15.72
CA THR A 12 13.28 -3.13 16.82
C THR A 12 11.84 -2.82 16.42
N THR A 13 10.95 -2.73 17.39
CA THR A 13 9.58 -2.27 17.19
C THR A 13 9.55 -0.75 17.07
N ALA A 14 8.76 -0.23 16.12
CA ALA A 14 8.61 1.20 15.90
C ALA A 14 7.20 1.52 15.38
N GLU A 15 6.73 2.73 15.69
CA GLU A 15 5.42 3.22 15.25
C GLU A 15 5.50 3.75 13.80
N LYS A 16 4.63 3.25 12.92
CA LYS A 16 4.51 3.77 11.55
C LYS A 16 3.65 5.02 11.55
N ARG A 17 4.15 6.08 10.91
CA ARG A 17 3.41 7.34 10.71
C ARG A 17 3.15 7.55 9.23
N PHE A 18 1.93 7.99 8.90
CA PHE A 18 1.44 8.06 7.53
C PHE A 18 1.30 9.52 7.10
N PHE A 19 1.85 9.83 5.93
CA PHE A 19 1.82 11.18 5.36
C PHE A 19 1.38 11.15 3.91
N LYS A 20 0.84 12.29 3.45
CA LYS A 20 0.45 12.55 2.07
C LYS A 20 1.09 13.87 1.64
N CYS A 21 1.64 13.91 0.43
CA CYS A 21 2.14 15.14 -0.15
C CYS A 21 0.97 16.08 -0.47
N SER A 22 1.09 17.35 -0.10
CA SER A 22 0.05 18.35 -0.37
C SER A 22 -0.17 18.53 -1.87
N SER A 23 0.90 18.61 -2.65
CA SER A 23 0.83 18.96 -4.08
C SER A 23 0.44 17.79 -4.99
N CYS A 24 1.08 16.62 -4.86
CA CYS A 24 0.85 15.47 -5.76
C CYS A 24 0.11 14.30 -5.10
N HIS A 25 -0.28 14.44 -3.83
CA HIS A 25 -1.06 13.44 -3.09
C HIS A 25 -0.39 12.07 -2.93
N LYS A 26 0.90 11.96 -3.27
CA LYS A 26 1.71 10.78 -3.01
C LYS A 26 1.77 10.49 -1.51
N ARG A 27 1.46 9.25 -1.12
CA ARG A 27 1.52 8.82 0.29
C ARG A 27 2.86 8.17 0.59
N ILE A 28 3.40 8.44 1.78
CA ILE A 28 4.62 7.84 2.31
C ILE A 28 4.41 7.39 3.76
N ILE A 29 5.27 6.48 4.21
CA ILE A 29 5.30 5.97 5.58
C ILE A 29 6.70 6.26 6.13
N VAL A 30 6.76 6.83 7.32
CA VAL A 30 8.01 7.12 8.03
C VAL A 30 7.90 6.69 9.49
N PHE A 31 9.04 6.40 10.11
CA PHE A 31 9.13 6.13 11.55
C PHE A 31 9.50 7.38 12.36
N SER A 32 9.95 8.45 11.68
CA SER A 32 10.31 9.73 12.29
C SER A 32 9.08 10.60 12.58
N MET A 33 9.28 11.70 13.33
CA MET A 33 8.20 12.64 13.63
C MET A 33 7.58 13.30 12.39
N MET A 34 8.43 13.66 11.44
CA MET A 34 8.07 14.26 10.16
C MET A 34 9.01 13.71 9.07
N PRO A 35 8.56 13.64 7.79
CA PRO A 35 9.45 13.30 6.69
C PRO A 35 10.54 14.36 6.51
N THR A 36 11.80 13.93 6.40
CA THR A 36 12.96 14.83 6.20
C THR A 36 13.32 15.02 4.73
N LYS A 37 12.81 14.15 3.86
CA LYS A 37 13.11 14.16 2.42
C LYS A 37 11.94 14.78 1.64
N PRO A 38 12.21 15.53 0.57
CA PRO A 38 11.17 16.05 -0.29
C PRO A 38 10.44 14.93 -1.02
N CYS A 39 9.25 15.23 -1.54
CA CYS A 39 8.45 14.29 -2.28
C CYS A 39 9.19 13.80 -3.53
N LYS A 40 9.39 12.50 -3.66
CA LYS A 40 10.09 11.90 -4.82
C LYS A 40 9.42 12.14 -6.18
N GLN A 41 8.14 12.52 -6.18
CA GLN A 41 7.36 12.66 -7.41
C GLN A 41 7.27 14.12 -7.90
N CYS A 42 7.19 15.10 -7.00
CA CYS A 42 7.02 16.51 -7.36
C CYS A 42 8.02 17.45 -6.67
N SER A 43 8.99 16.92 -5.92
CA SER A 43 10.02 17.66 -5.18
C SER A 43 9.52 18.65 -4.13
N ALA A 44 8.21 18.77 -3.92
CA ALA A 44 7.64 19.59 -2.85
C ALA A 44 7.97 19.00 -1.47
N ASN A 45 8.16 19.86 -0.47
CA ASN A 45 8.48 19.47 0.91
C ASN A 45 7.27 19.55 1.86
N GLU A 46 6.07 19.69 1.30
CA GLU A 46 4.84 19.83 2.07
C GLU A 46 4.18 18.48 2.32
N TRP A 47 4.12 18.11 3.59
CA TRP A 47 3.58 16.83 4.05
C TRP A 47 2.46 17.03 5.05
N VAL A 48 1.33 16.37 4.82
CA VAL A 48 0.18 16.36 5.71
C VAL A 48 0.07 14.99 6.36
N ARG A 49 -0.11 14.94 7.69
CA ARG A 49 -0.36 13.70 8.42
C ARG A 49 -1.74 13.16 8.04
N VAL A 50 -1.82 11.87 7.74
CA VAL A 50 -3.06 11.20 7.35
C VAL A 50 -3.25 9.90 8.13
N ALA A 51 -4.45 9.35 8.11
CA ALA A 51 -4.74 8.04 8.67
C ALA A 51 -4.03 6.91 7.89
N MET A 52 -4.08 5.70 8.46
CA MET A 52 -3.75 4.47 7.74
C MET A 52 -4.55 4.37 6.44
N ARG A 53 -4.02 3.63 5.46
CA ARG A 53 -4.82 3.30 4.28
C ARG A 53 -5.89 2.30 4.68
N ASP A 54 -7.05 2.42 4.06
CA ASP A 54 -8.06 1.38 4.15
C ASP A 54 -7.48 0.05 3.67
N GLU A 55 -8.02 -1.02 4.24
CA GLU A 55 -7.67 -2.37 3.83
C GLU A 55 -7.87 -2.52 2.32
N ARG A 56 -6.88 -3.14 1.66
CA ARG A 56 -6.99 -3.43 0.24
C ARG A 56 -8.07 -4.48 0.07
N LYS A 57 -9.25 -4.07 -0.40
CA LYS A 57 -10.28 -4.99 -0.86
C LYS A 57 -9.75 -5.72 -2.09
N VAL A 58 -9.43 -7.00 -1.93
CA VAL A 58 -9.12 -7.90 -3.03
C VAL A 58 -10.34 -8.80 -3.15
N GLN A 59 -11.06 -8.72 -4.26
CA GLN A 59 -12.08 -9.71 -4.56
C GLN A 59 -11.39 -11.05 -4.77
N LEU A 60 -11.66 -12.01 -3.88
CA LEU A 60 -11.21 -13.38 -4.08
C LEU A 60 -12.03 -14.00 -5.22
N GLU A 61 -11.45 -14.92 -5.98
CA GLU A 61 -12.17 -15.59 -7.08
C GLU A 61 -13.46 -16.27 -6.59
N ASN A 62 -13.46 -16.79 -5.36
CA ASN A 62 -14.64 -17.40 -4.74
C ASN A 62 -15.74 -16.39 -4.33
N GLU A 63 -15.40 -15.10 -4.23
CA GLU A 63 -16.38 -14.02 -3.96
C GLU A 63 -17.06 -13.55 -5.26
N LYS A 64 -16.56 -13.98 -6.42
CA LYS A 64 -17.17 -13.70 -7.73
C LYS A 64 -18.36 -14.64 -7.96
N LEU A 65 -19.49 -14.31 -7.33
CA LEU A 65 -20.74 -15.03 -7.51
C LEU A 65 -21.31 -14.76 -8.92
N LEU A 66 -21.61 -15.82 -9.67
CA LEU A 66 -22.36 -15.73 -10.92
C LEU A 66 -23.85 -15.62 -10.57
N LEU A 67 -24.54 -14.60 -11.11
CA LEU A 67 -25.97 -14.34 -10.87
C LEU A 67 -26.89 -15.56 -11.12
N ARG A 68 -26.51 -16.45 -12.05
CA ARG A 68 -27.29 -17.63 -12.45
C ARG A 68 -26.51 -18.95 -12.31
N GLY A 69 -25.33 -18.93 -11.70
CA GLY A 69 -24.41 -20.08 -11.73
C GLY A 69 -23.75 -20.28 -13.09
N GLU A 70 -23.18 -21.47 -13.31
CA GLU A 70 -22.53 -21.85 -14.57
C GLU A 70 -23.59 -22.30 -15.59
N GLU A 71 -23.76 -21.54 -16.69
CA GLU A 71 -24.64 -21.96 -17.78
C GLU A 71 -24.02 -23.13 -18.54
N ARG A 72 -24.61 -24.32 -18.40
CA ARG A 72 -24.20 -25.52 -19.13
C ARG A 72 -25.08 -25.71 -20.35
N LYS A 73 -24.47 -26.10 -21.47
CA LYS A 73 -25.20 -26.50 -22.69
C LYS A 73 -25.99 -27.77 -22.40
N PHE A 74 -27.19 -27.86 -22.97
CA PHE A 74 -28.10 -28.99 -22.81
C PHE A 74 -27.44 -30.27 -23.34
N VAL A 75 -27.41 -31.34 -22.53
CA VAL A 75 -26.56 -32.52 -22.79
C VAL A 75 -27.24 -33.57 -23.68
N ASN A 76 -28.51 -33.41 -24.05
CA ASN A 76 -29.18 -34.32 -24.97
C ASN A 76 -30.08 -33.56 -25.95
N SER A 77 -29.75 -33.64 -27.24
CA SER A 77 -30.71 -33.43 -28.34
C SER A 77 -31.55 -34.67 -28.54
#